data_AF-A0A0Q7SG84-F1
#
_entry.id   AF-A0A0Q7SG84-F1
#
_cell.length_a   1.000
_cell.length_b   1.000
_cell.length_c   1.000
_cell.angle_alpha   90.00
_cell.angle_beta   90.00
_cell.angle_gamma   90.00
#
_symmetry.space_group_name_H-M   'P 1'
#
loop_
_entity.id
_entity.type
_entity.pdbx_description
1 polymer ?
#
loop_
_entity_poly.entity_id
_entity_poly.type
_entity_poly.pdbx_seq_one_letter_code
_entity_poly.pdbx_strand_id
1 'polypeptide(L)'
;MSTAASLPDRVFALLNALRPAPQAVNARERLRVLFGAGLGIALAGALSQAVMAPGLPWLVAPLGASAVLVFGLPASPLAQPWAVVGGNTVSALVGIACMAWLPLPPLAVAAVAVALAIGMMFLLRCLHPPGGAASLLMVITATQDWHFAFVPVALNSLLLVLAGVAYNSATGRRYPHAQHVTAPPPATGATVAPPRFGDAELDAVLARYNQVLDVPRDDLADLLHEAELLSYRNRLGGLRCADIMSTPVITVEFGTPLAEAWALLQQHRIKALPVVDRVQRVVGIVTRADFMRAAEADQREGLSGRLQALLRPSPSTHSTKPEVVGQIMTRQVRVASADRPIAELVPLFSATGHHHLPIVGEQARLVGILTQSDLVKALSHGP
;
A
#
# COMPACT_ATOMS: atom_id res chain seq x y z
N MET A 1 -11.56 21.18 -30.57
CA MET A 1 -12.42 22.35 -30.24
C MET A 1 -13.23 21.98 -29.01
N SER A 2 -12.79 22.43 -27.83
CA SER A 2 -13.49 22.19 -26.56
C SER A 2 -14.71 23.11 -26.50
N THR A 3 -15.91 22.55 -26.51
CA THR A 3 -17.14 23.29 -26.27
C THR A 3 -17.07 23.91 -24.87
N ALA A 4 -17.06 25.24 -24.79
CA ALA A 4 -17.08 25.95 -23.53
C ALA A 4 -18.42 25.68 -22.85
N ALA A 5 -18.43 24.84 -21.80
CA ALA A 5 -19.61 24.56 -20.99
C ALA A 5 -20.25 25.88 -20.53
N SER A 6 -21.56 26.01 -20.72
CA SER A 6 -22.29 27.24 -20.41
C SER A 6 -22.26 27.51 -18.90
N LEU A 7 -22.34 28.79 -18.49
CA LEU A 7 -22.38 29.17 -17.07
C LEU A 7 -23.37 28.33 -16.22
N PRO A 8 -24.60 28.02 -16.67
CA PRO A 8 -25.51 27.15 -15.91
C PRO A 8 -25.02 25.70 -15.80
N ASP A 9 -24.34 25.15 -16.81
CA ASP A 9 -23.75 23.80 -16.74
C ASP A 9 -22.65 23.73 -15.69
N ARG A 10 -21.83 24.79 -15.58
CA ARG A 10 -20.78 24.89 -14.55
C ARG A 10 -21.35 25.02 -13.15
N VAL A 11 -22.43 25.79 -12.97
CA VAL A 11 -23.12 25.92 -11.67
C VAL A 11 -23.77 24.60 -11.28
N PHE A 12 -24.43 23.90 -12.21
CA PHE A 12 -25.04 22.60 -11.95
C PHE A 12 -23.99 21.53 -11.61
N ALA A 13 -22.86 21.53 -12.32
CA ALA A 13 -21.72 20.66 -12.01
C ALA A 13 -21.13 20.96 -10.62
N LEU A 14 -20.97 22.24 -10.26
CA LEU A 14 -20.50 22.65 -8.93
C LEU A 14 -21.48 22.21 -7.83
N LEU A 15 -22.78 22.42 -8.03
CA LEU A 15 -23.82 22.02 -7.07
C LEU A 15 -23.89 20.49 -6.89
N ASN A 16 -23.68 19.74 -7.97
CA ASN A 16 -23.58 18.28 -7.88
C ASN A 16 -22.28 17.83 -7.20
N ALA A 17 -21.17 18.55 -7.38
CA ALA A 17 -19.91 18.28 -6.69
C ALA A 17 -19.99 18.55 -5.17
N LEU A 18 -20.92 19.39 -4.71
CA LEU A 18 -21.17 19.61 -3.28
C LEU A 18 -21.93 18.44 -2.61
N ARG A 19 -22.53 17.54 -3.39
CA ARG A 19 -23.23 16.38 -2.85
C ARG A 19 -22.23 15.25 -2.61
N PRO A 20 -22.14 14.70 -1.39
CA PRO A 20 -21.29 13.55 -1.14
C PRO A 20 -21.79 12.35 -1.95
N ALA A 21 -20.84 11.49 -2.37
CA ALA A 21 -21.17 10.25 -3.05
C ALA A 21 -22.13 9.40 -2.17
N PRO A 22 -23.11 8.71 -2.77
CA PRO A 22 -24.05 7.89 -2.03
C PRO A 22 -23.30 6.76 -1.31
N GLN A 23 -23.49 6.69 0.02
CA GLN A 23 -22.93 5.61 0.81
C GLN A 23 -23.70 4.30 0.53
N ALA A 24 -22.96 3.20 0.34
CA ALA A 24 -23.48 1.86 0.09
C ALA A 24 -24.08 1.23 1.36
N VAL A 25 -25.13 1.85 1.91
CA VAL A 25 -25.83 1.42 3.13
C VAL A 25 -27.27 1.07 2.82
N ASN A 26 -27.62 -0.19 3.05
CA ASN A 26 -28.95 -0.74 2.78
C ASN A 26 -30.02 -0.20 3.76
N ALA A 27 -31.29 -0.22 3.35
CA ALA A 27 -32.41 0.34 4.13
C ALA A 27 -32.54 -0.25 5.55
N ARG A 28 -32.28 -1.55 5.72
CA ARG A 28 -32.29 -2.22 7.04
C ARG A 28 -31.25 -1.61 8.00
N GLU A 29 -30.07 -1.31 7.49
CA GLU A 29 -29.00 -0.70 8.29
C GLU A 29 -29.37 0.74 8.67
N ARG A 30 -29.93 1.52 7.74
CA ARG A 30 -30.43 2.89 8.03
C ARG A 30 -31.46 2.88 9.14
N LEU A 31 -32.39 1.92 9.10
CA LEU A 31 -33.43 1.77 10.12
C LEU A 31 -32.84 1.34 11.47
N ARG A 32 -31.84 0.45 11.46
CA ARG A 32 -31.08 0.04 12.65
C ARG A 32 -30.40 1.24 13.32
N VAL A 33 -29.76 2.12 12.55
CA VAL A 33 -29.12 3.35 13.07
C VAL A 33 -30.15 4.27 13.70
N LEU A 34 -31.27 4.51 13.00
CA LEU A 34 -32.34 5.38 13.49
C LEU A 34 -32.91 4.91 14.83
N PHE A 35 -33.30 3.64 14.92
CA PHE A 35 -33.82 3.07 16.17
C PHE A 35 -32.77 2.99 17.26
N GLY A 36 -31.52 2.65 16.92
CA GLY A 36 -30.42 2.60 17.87
C GLY A 36 -30.15 3.95 18.53
N ALA A 37 -30.04 5.01 17.72
CA ALA A 37 -29.83 6.37 18.23
C ALA A 37 -31.00 6.85 19.10
N GLY A 38 -32.24 6.63 18.66
CA GLY A 38 -33.43 6.97 19.44
C GLY A 38 -33.51 6.24 20.77
N LEU A 39 -33.32 4.92 20.75
CA LEU A 39 -33.33 4.08 21.95
C LEU A 39 -32.18 4.43 22.90
N GLY A 40 -30.98 4.67 22.36
CA GLY A 40 -29.80 5.05 23.15
C GLY A 40 -29.99 6.37 23.89
N ILE A 41 -30.52 7.40 23.22
CA ILE A 41 -30.85 8.69 23.85
C ILE A 41 -31.94 8.52 24.91
N ALA A 42 -33.00 7.76 24.61
CA ALA A 42 -34.09 7.52 25.55
C ALA A 42 -33.62 6.80 26.82
N LEU A 43 -32.80 5.75 26.67
CA LEU A 43 -32.22 5.01 27.80
C LEU A 43 -31.26 5.87 28.62
N ALA A 44 -30.35 6.60 27.96
CA ALA A 44 -29.42 7.49 28.65
C ALA A 44 -30.18 8.58 29.43
N GLY A 45 -31.20 9.20 28.82
CA GLY A 45 -32.02 10.21 29.48
C GLY A 45 -32.82 9.66 30.66
N ALA A 46 -33.48 8.51 30.51
CA ALA A 46 -34.27 7.91 31.58
C ALA A 46 -33.41 7.47 32.78
N LEU A 47 -32.25 6.85 32.52
CA LEU A 47 -31.31 6.46 33.56
C LEU A 47 -30.67 7.67 34.25
N SER A 48 -30.31 8.71 33.49
CA SER A 48 -29.84 9.97 34.08
C SER A 48 -30.91 10.60 34.97
N GLN A 49 -32.19 10.62 34.58
CA GLN A 49 -33.27 11.12 35.43
C GLN A 49 -33.42 10.33 36.74
N ALA A 50 -33.21 9.01 36.70
CA ALA A 50 -33.34 8.16 37.88
C ALA A 50 -32.18 8.33 38.87
N VAL A 51 -30.98 8.68 38.39
CA VAL A 51 -29.75 8.74 39.20
C VAL A 51 -29.43 10.17 39.65
N MET A 52 -29.79 11.19 38.87
CA MET A 52 -29.39 12.57 39.13
C MET A 52 -30.35 13.30 40.08
N ALA A 53 -29.81 14.28 40.81
CA ALA A 53 -30.60 15.12 41.69
C ALA A 53 -31.60 16.02 40.90
N PRO A 54 -32.76 16.37 41.49
CA PRO A 54 -33.70 17.30 40.87
C PRO A 54 -33.05 18.65 40.56
N GLY A 55 -33.23 19.16 39.34
CA GLY A 55 -32.74 20.48 38.92
C GLY A 55 -31.54 20.49 37.98
N LEU A 56 -30.84 19.35 37.81
CA LEU A 56 -29.83 19.21 36.77
C LEU A 56 -30.46 18.77 35.43
N PRO A 57 -29.92 19.20 34.27
CA PRO A 57 -30.43 18.75 32.98
C PRO A 57 -30.10 17.26 32.77
N TRP A 58 -31.14 16.47 32.51
CA TRP A 58 -31.07 15.01 32.36
C TRP A 58 -30.37 14.55 31.07
N LEU A 59 -30.28 15.43 30.07
CA LEU A 59 -29.52 15.23 28.84
C LEU A 59 -28.75 16.50 28.49
N VAL A 60 -27.56 16.32 27.94
CA VAL A 60 -26.75 17.41 27.40
C VAL A 60 -26.88 17.41 25.88
N ALA A 61 -27.09 18.58 25.27
CA ALA A 61 -27.35 18.71 23.84
C ALA A 61 -26.35 17.98 22.90
N PRO A 62 -25.02 17.94 23.17
CA PRO A 62 -24.05 17.22 22.34
C PRO A 62 -24.29 15.71 22.24
N LEU A 63 -25.09 15.12 23.13
CA LEU A 63 -25.43 13.71 23.03
C LEU A 63 -26.19 13.35 21.76
N GLY A 64 -26.99 14.27 21.19
CA GLY A 64 -27.67 14.01 19.92
C GLY A 64 -26.68 13.67 18.80
N ALA A 65 -25.64 14.48 18.65
CA ALA A 65 -24.57 14.23 17.68
C ALA A 65 -23.70 13.02 18.07
N SER A 66 -23.46 12.81 19.37
CA SER A 66 -22.75 11.62 19.87
C SER A 66 -23.48 10.32 19.50
N ALA A 67 -24.82 10.30 19.56
CA ALA A 67 -25.63 9.15 19.20
C ALA A 67 -25.56 8.84 17.69
N VAL A 68 -25.55 9.88 16.85
CA VAL A 68 -25.34 9.68 15.40
C VAL A 68 -24.02 8.95 15.13
N LEU A 69 -22.94 9.32 15.84
CA LEU A 69 -21.65 8.66 15.69
C LEU A 69 -21.63 7.23 16.26
N VAL A 70 -22.09 7.03 17.49
CA VAL A 70 -22.05 5.71 18.18
C VAL A 70 -22.91 4.66 17.45
N PHE A 71 -24.06 5.06 16.91
CA PHE A 71 -24.99 4.12 16.26
C PHE A 71 -24.82 4.08 14.75
N GLY A 72 -24.50 5.22 14.11
CA GLY A 72 -24.34 5.33 12.66
C GLY A 72 -22.95 5.02 12.14
N LEU A 73 -21.91 5.34 12.93
CA LEU A 73 -20.49 5.19 12.60
C LEU A 73 -19.73 4.43 13.70
N PRO A 74 -20.19 3.25 14.18
CA PRO A 74 -19.59 2.55 15.31
C PRO A 74 -18.13 2.11 15.08
N ALA A 75 -17.69 2.04 13.83
CA ALA A 75 -16.31 1.74 13.44
C ALA A 75 -15.39 2.96 13.43
N SER A 76 -15.94 4.19 13.43
CA SER A 76 -15.13 5.40 13.43
C SER A 76 -14.31 5.49 14.73
N PRO A 77 -13.02 5.85 14.67
CA PRO A 77 -12.23 6.18 15.85
C PRO A 77 -12.89 7.24 16.74
N LEU A 78 -13.61 8.18 16.13
CA LEU A 78 -14.29 9.29 16.80
C LEU A 78 -15.53 8.84 17.61
N ALA A 79 -16.03 7.63 17.35
CA ALA A 79 -17.17 7.03 18.02
C ALA A 79 -16.75 6.02 19.11
N GLN A 80 -15.46 5.72 19.27
CA GLN A 80 -15.00 4.74 20.26
C GLN A 80 -15.20 5.27 21.70
N PRO A 81 -15.36 4.37 22.70
CA PRO A 81 -15.68 4.75 24.08
C PRO A 81 -14.83 5.88 24.66
N TRP A 82 -13.52 5.84 24.45
CA TRP A 82 -12.60 6.87 24.94
C TRP A 82 -12.80 8.23 24.26
N ALA A 83 -13.07 8.24 22.95
CA ALA A 83 -13.38 9.47 22.24
C ALA A 83 -14.68 10.08 22.78
N VAL A 84 -15.76 9.29 22.89
CA VAL A 84 -17.07 9.80 23.33
C VAL A 84 -17.01 10.30 24.78
N VAL A 85 -16.56 9.47 25.72
CA VAL A 85 -16.55 9.82 27.16
C VAL A 85 -15.46 10.84 27.45
N GLY A 86 -14.22 10.57 27.02
CA GLY A 86 -13.08 11.46 27.26
C GLY A 86 -13.26 12.79 26.54
N GLY A 87 -13.67 12.79 25.27
CA GLY A 87 -13.82 14.00 24.45
C GLY A 87 -14.88 14.95 24.99
N ASN A 88 -16.07 14.46 25.34
CA ASN A 88 -17.12 15.30 25.93
C ASN A 88 -16.72 15.83 27.32
N THR A 89 -16.14 14.98 28.17
CA THR A 89 -15.75 15.36 29.54
C THR A 89 -14.63 16.40 29.53
N VAL A 90 -13.56 16.15 28.77
CA VAL A 90 -12.42 17.10 28.63
C VAL A 90 -12.91 18.43 28.07
N SER A 91 -13.77 18.39 27.04
CA SER A 91 -14.28 19.62 26.44
C SER A 91 -15.15 20.42 27.41
N ALA A 92 -15.99 19.77 28.21
CA ALA A 92 -16.75 20.44 29.26
C ALA A 92 -15.84 21.09 30.31
N LEU A 93 -14.80 20.37 30.78
CA LEU A 93 -13.81 20.91 31.71
C LEU A 93 -13.09 22.14 31.14
N VAL A 94 -12.68 22.09 29.87
CA VAL A 94 -12.04 23.23 29.19
C VAL A 94 -13.01 24.41 29.07
N GLY A 95 -14.27 24.16 28.71
CA GLY A 95 -15.30 25.19 28.64
C GLY A 95 -15.54 25.89 29.99
N ILE A 96 -15.65 25.11 31.07
CA ILE A 96 -15.80 25.61 32.44
C ILE A 96 -14.56 26.41 32.87
N ALA A 97 -13.35 25.88 32.60
CA ALA A 97 -12.09 26.57 32.91
C ALA A 97 -12.00 27.93 32.21
N CYS A 98 -12.34 27.97 30.93
CA CYS A 98 -12.39 29.21 30.15
C CYS A 98 -13.40 30.20 30.74
N MET A 99 -14.61 29.76 31.08
CA MET A 99 -15.62 30.62 31.71
C MET A 99 -15.24 31.12 33.10
N ALA A 100 -14.48 30.33 33.86
CA ALA A 100 -14.08 30.69 35.21
C ALA A 100 -12.90 31.67 35.21
N TRP A 101 -11.96 31.55 34.27
CA TRP A 101 -10.64 32.18 34.39
C TRP A 101 -10.30 33.19 33.30
N LEU A 102 -11.00 33.22 32.15
CA LEU A 102 -10.69 34.20 31.10
C LEU A 102 -11.52 35.48 31.28
N PRO A 103 -10.88 36.64 31.55
CA PRO A 103 -11.56 37.93 31.64
C PRO A 103 -11.81 38.51 30.24
N LEU A 104 -12.55 37.78 29.40
CA LEU A 104 -12.87 38.14 28.02
C LEU A 104 -14.38 38.22 27.79
N PRO A 105 -14.87 38.92 26.75
CA PRO A 105 -16.29 38.90 26.41
C PRO A 105 -16.74 37.48 26.01
N PRO A 106 -18.03 37.12 26.24
CA PRO A 106 -18.51 35.74 26.05
C PRO A 106 -18.24 35.13 24.67
N LEU A 107 -18.31 35.95 23.61
CA LEU A 107 -17.99 35.52 22.25
C LEU A 107 -16.52 35.07 22.11
N ALA A 108 -15.59 35.81 22.71
CA ALA A 108 -14.17 35.47 22.68
C ALA A 108 -13.88 34.25 23.54
N VAL A 109 -14.50 34.14 24.73
CA VAL A 109 -14.39 32.95 25.58
C VAL A 109 -14.90 31.71 24.84
N ALA A 110 -16.02 31.80 24.12
CA ALA A 110 -16.58 30.71 23.34
C ALA A 110 -15.61 30.20 22.26
N ALA A 111 -15.03 31.12 21.49
CA ALA A 111 -14.06 30.77 20.45
C ALA A 111 -12.80 30.11 21.03
N VAL A 112 -12.25 30.67 22.11
CA VAL A 112 -11.07 30.14 22.78
C VAL A 112 -11.35 28.77 23.42
N ALA A 113 -12.51 28.60 24.07
CA ALA A 113 -12.91 27.35 24.68
C ALA A 113 -13.02 26.21 23.65
N VAL A 114 -13.64 26.45 22.49
CA VAL A 114 -13.75 25.45 21.42
C VAL A 114 -12.36 25.11 20.85
N ALA A 115 -11.52 26.11 20.57
CA ALA A 115 -10.18 25.89 20.05
C ALA A 115 -9.31 25.08 21.03
N LEU A 116 -9.32 25.43 22.32
CA LEU A 116 -8.58 24.72 23.36
C LEU A 116 -9.14 23.31 23.57
N ALA A 117 -10.46 23.12 23.53
CA ALA A 117 -11.07 21.80 23.66
C ALA A 117 -10.63 20.88 22.51
N ILE A 118 -10.62 21.38 21.26
CA ILE A 118 -10.10 20.63 20.11
C ILE A 118 -8.63 20.28 20.30
N GLY A 119 -7.79 21.23 20.70
CA GLY A 119 -6.37 20.99 20.96
C GLY A 119 -6.13 19.93 22.04
N MET A 120 -6.87 20.00 23.15
CA MET A 120 -6.79 19.03 24.24
C MET A 120 -7.27 17.64 23.83
N MET A 121 -8.31 17.56 23.00
CA MET A 121 -8.79 16.30 22.46
C MET A 121 -7.77 15.61 21.55
N PHE A 122 -7.05 16.37 20.72
CA PHE A 122 -5.92 15.84 19.94
C PHE A 122 -4.81 15.32 20.85
N LEU A 123 -4.42 16.09 21.87
CA LEU A 123 -3.37 15.71 22.81
C LEU A 123 -3.69 14.42 23.57
N LEU A 124 -4.93 14.28 24.03
CA LEU A 124 -5.40 13.13 24.81
C LEU A 124 -5.93 11.97 23.95
N ARG A 125 -5.85 12.10 22.61
CA ARG A 125 -6.36 11.11 21.64
C ARG A 125 -7.83 10.74 21.86
N CYS A 126 -8.64 11.70 22.28
CA CYS A 126 -10.07 11.55 22.52
C CYS A 126 -10.90 12.47 21.62
N LEU A 127 -10.44 12.72 20.38
CA LEU A 127 -11.15 13.57 19.43
C LEU A 127 -12.57 13.06 19.18
N HIS A 128 -13.54 13.86 19.59
CA HIS A 128 -14.96 13.60 19.42
C HIS A 128 -15.64 14.92 19.05
N PRO A 129 -16.08 15.11 17.79
CA PRO A 129 -16.62 16.40 17.33
C PRO A 129 -17.72 17.01 18.20
N PRO A 130 -18.66 16.22 18.79
CA PRO A 130 -19.63 16.75 19.75
C PRO A 130 -19.00 17.43 20.99
N GLY A 131 -17.76 17.09 21.35
CA GLY A 131 -17.01 17.74 22.42
C GLY A 131 -16.87 19.25 22.21
N GLY A 132 -16.66 19.72 20.97
CA GLY A 132 -16.64 21.16 20.68
C GLY A 132 -17.96 21.86 21.01
N ALA A 133 -19.09 21.18 20.79
CA ALA A 133 -20.39 21.68 21.23
C ALA A 133 -20.54 21.60 22.77
N ALA A 134 -19.94 20.62 23.43
CA ALA A 134 -19.93 20.52 24.89
C ALA A 134 -19.16 21.68 25.54
N SER A 135 -17.97 22.05 25.04
CA SER A 135 -17.23 23.21 25.55
C SER A 135 -18.00 24.52 25.31
N LEU A 136 -18.59 24.67 24.12
CA LEU A 136 -19.40 25.84 23.78
C LEU A 136 -20.64 25.96 24.67
N LEU A 137 -21.31 24.85 24.97
CA LEU A 137 -22.46 24.83 25.86
C LEU A 137 -22.11 25.35 27.25
N MET A 138 -20.93 25.01 27.79
CA MET A 138 -20.51 25.50 29.11
C MET A 138 -20.37 27.03 29.11
N VAL A 139 -19.87 27.58 28.00
CA VAL A 139 -19.76 29.03 27.81
C VAL A 139 -21.11 29.71 27.68
N ILE A 140 -22.00 29.20 26.83
CA ILE A 140 -23.33 29.78 26.60
C ILE A 140 -24.18 29.77 27.86
N THR A 141 -24.10 28.70 28.64
CA THR A 141 -24.85 28.56 29.90
C THR A 141 -24.17 29.25 31.10
N ALA A 142 -22.99 29.86 30.88
CA ALA A 142 -22.15 30.42 31.94
C ALA A 142 -21.90 29.45 33.10
N THR A 143 -21.75 28.16 32.78
CA THR A 143 -21.54 27.10 33.78
C THR A 143 -20.13 27.20 34.36
N GLN A 144 -20.04 27.35 35.68
CA GLN A 144 -18.78 27.37 36.43
C GLN A 144 -18.65 26.20 37.41
N ASP A 145 -19.70 25.40 37.60
CA ASP A 145 -19.65 24.23 38.47
C ASP A 145 -18.97 23.05 37.77
N TRP A 146 -17.82 22.64 38.31
CA TRP A 146 -17.02 21.52 37.80
C TRP A 146 -17.76 20.18 37.89
N HIS A 147 -18.74 20.04 38.79
CA HIS A 147 -19.56 18.83 38.85
C HIS A 147 -20.32 18.61 37.54
N PHE A 148 -20.69 19.66 36.82
CA PHE A 148 -21.43 19.57 35.55
C PHE A 148 -20.69 18.72 34.50
N ALA A 149 -19.35 18.77 34.49
CA ALA A 149 -18.55 17.97 33.56
C ALA A 149 -18.61 16.47 33.85
N PHE A 150 -18.78 16.08 35.10
CA PHE A 150 -18.90 14.66 35.50
C PHE A 150 -20.37 14.21 35.49
N VAL A 151 -21.26 15.08 35.96
CA VAL A 151 -22.71 14.90 36.05
C VAL A 151 -23.38 16.21 35.63
N PRO A 152 -24.00 16.32 34.45
CA PRO A 152 -24.42 15.25 33.55
C PRO A 152 -23.39 14.72 32.55
N VAL A 153 -22.39 15.51 32.11
CA VAL A 153 -21.72 15.27 30.81
C VAL A 153 -21.05 13.88 30.69
N ALA A 154 -20.20 13.51 31.64
CA ALA A 154 -19.51 12.22 31.61
C ALA A 154 -20.49 11.05 31.81
N LEU A 155 -21.42 11.16 32.75
CA LEU A 155 -22.46 10.16 33.01
C LEU A 155 -23.30 9.89 31.75
N ASN A 156 -23.82 10.94 31.14
CA ASN A 156 -24.61 10.87 29.91
C ASN A 156 -23.82 10.22 28.75
N SER A 157 -22.56 10.60 28.58
CA SER A 157 -21.66 9.99 27.58
C SER A 157 -21.43 8.50 27.85
N LEU A 158 -21.20 8.12 29.11
CA LEU A 158 -20.99 6.74 29.52
C LEU A 158 -22.24 5.88 29.27
N LEU A 159 -23.42 6.35 29.68
CA LEU A 159 -24.69 5.65 29.48
C LEU A 159 -24.97 5.46 27.98
N LEU A 160 -24.70 6.47 27.15
CA LEU A 160 -24.86 6.37 25.71
C LEU A 160 -23.92 5.32 25.10
N VAL A 161 -22.65 5.29 25.52
CA VAL A 161 -21.69 4.27 25.08
C VAL A 161 -22.12 2.87 25.51
N LEU A 162 -22.56 2.69 26.76
CA LEU A 162 -23.05 1.40 27.26
C LEU A 162 -24.29 0.93 26.48
N ALA A 163 -25.23 1.84 26.20
CA ALA A 163 -26.37 1.55 25.34
C ALA A 163 -25.91 1.17 23.92
N GLY A 164 -24.91 1.86 23.38
CA GLY A 164 -24.27 1.56 22.10
C GLY A 164 -23.65 0.16 22.07
N VAL A 165 -22.93 -0.23 23.13
CA VAL A 165 -22.35 -1.58 23.28
C VAL A 165 -23.45 -2.64 23.29
N ALA A 166 -24.48 -2.45 24.13
CA ALA A 166 -25.58 -3.40 24.23
C ALA A 166 -26.36 -3.53 22.91
N TYR A 167 -26.71 -2.42 22.27
CA TYR A 167 -27.49 -2.42 21.04
C TYR A 167 -26.71 -2.96 19.83
N ASN A 168 -25.46 -2.53 19.64
CA ASN A 168 -24.66 -3.00 18.51
C ASN A 168 -24.38 -4.50 18.65
N SER A 169 -24.01 -4.98 19.85
CA SER A 169 -23.82 -6.41 20.09
C SER A 169 -25.10 -7.22 19.86
N ALA A 170 -26.26 -6.74 20.33
CA ALA A 170 -27.55 -7.40 20.10
C ALA A 170 -27.99 -7.40 18.63
N THR A 171 -27.58 -6.41 17.84
CA THR A 171 -27.89 -6.31 16.41
C THR A 171 -26.82 -6.92 15.50
N GLY A 172 -25.87 -7.67 16.06
CA GLY A 172 -24.84 -8.41 15.32
C GLY A 172 -23.67 -7.55 14.80
N ARG A 173 -23.53 -6.31 15.28
CA ARG A 173 -22.39 -5.43 14.98
C ARG A 173 -21.41 -5.42 16.16
N ARG A 174 -20.11 -5.38 15.85
CA ARG A 174 -19.08 -5.29 16.88
C ARG A 174 -18.91 -3.84 17.31
N TYR A 175 -19.04 -3.56 18.60
CA TYR A 175 -18.70 -2.26 19.19
C TYR A 175 -18.39 -2.50 20.67
N PRO A 176 -17.26 -2.01 21.20
CA PRO A 176 -16.23 -1.20 20.53
C PRO A 176 -15.35 -1.98 19.54
N HIS A 177 -14.71 -1.26 18.63
CA HIS A 177 -13.74 -1.83 17.69
C HIS A 177 -12.33 -1.78 18.31
N ALA A 178 -11.66 -2.93 18.37
CA ALA A 178 -10.28 -2.98 18.82
C ALA A 178 -9.38 -2.30 17.78
N GLN A 179 -8.66 -1.25 18.17
CA GLN A 179 -7.60 -0.67 17.35
C GLN A 179 -6.38 -1.59 17.44
N HIS A 180 -6.21 -2.48 16.45
CA HIS A 180 -5.05 -3.36 16.39
C HIS A 180 -3.80 -2.53 16.13
N VAL A 181 -2.81 -2.61 17.02
CA VAL A 181 -1.45 -2.18 16.71
C VAL A 181 -0.87 -3.22 15.75
N THR A 182 -0.60 -2.82 14.52
CA THR A 182 0.00 -3.70 13.51
C THR A 182 1.36 -4.19 14.01
N ALA A 183 1.48 -5.48 14.31
CA ALA A 183 2.79 -6.10 14.49
C ALA A 183 3.53 -6.05 13.13
N PRO A 184 4.85 -5.82 13.10
CA PRO A 184 5.60 -5.88 11.85
C PRO A 184 5.36 -7.23 11.18
N PRO A 185 5.11 -7.25 9.85
CA PRO A 185 4.83 -8.49 9.15
C PRO A 185 5.99 -9.47 9.36
N PRO A 186 5.70 -10.77 9.59
CA PRO A 186 6.75 -11.78 9.68
C PRO A 186 7.57 -11.76 8.39
N ALA A 187 8.89 -11.82 8.52
CA ALA A 187 9.82 -11.97 7.42
C ALA A 187 9.70 -13.39 6.82
N THR A 188 8.59 -13.65 6.14
CA THR A 188 8.40 -14.87 5.36
C THR A 188 8.53 -14.53 3.88
N GLY A 189 9.52 -15.13 3.23
CA GLY A 189 9.78 -15.05 1.78
C GLY A 189 8.71 -15.77 0.95
N ALA A 190 7.45 -15.48 1.19
CA ALA A 190 6.33 -16.02 0.42
C ALA A 190 6.06 -15.11 -0.78
N THR A 191 6.34 -15.66 -1.95
CA THR A 191 5.99 -15.18 -3.29
C THR A 191 4.47 -15.18 -3.47
N VAL A 192 3.83 -14.10 -3.03
CA VAL A 192 2.48 -13.76 -3.47
C VAL A 192 2.58 -12.46 -4.24
N ALA A 193 2.30 -12.53 -5.55
CA ALA A 193 2.06 -11.36 -6.37
C ALA A 193 0.97 -10.52 -5.66
N PRO A 194 1.20 -9.21 -5.40
CA PRO A 194 0.16 -8.42 -4.77
C PRO A 194 -1.06 -8.46 -5.70
N PRO A 195 -2.27 -8.71 -5.15
CA PRO A 195 -3.47 -8.54 -5.94
C PRO A 195 -3.46 -7.11 -6.44
N ARG A 196 -3.58 -6.92 -7.76
CA ARG A 196 -3.90 -5.59 -8.31
C ARG A 196 -5.31 -5.27 -7.82
N PHE A 197 -5.44 -4.30 -6.94
CA PHE A 197 -6.76 -3.88 -6.48
C PHE A 197 -7.40 -3.02 -7.57
N GLY A 198 -8.38 -3.59 -8.28
CA GLY A 198 -9.19 -2.83 -9.21
C GLY A 198 -10.34 -2.11 -8.51
N ASP A 199 -10.87 -1.10 -9.17
CA ASP A 199 -12.03 -0.33 -8.69
C ASP A 199 -13.25 -1.23 -8.43
N ALA A 200 -13.44 -2.26 -9.26
CA ALA A 200 -14.56 -3.19 -9.15
C ALA A 200 -14.47 -4.08 -7.89
N GLU A 201 -13.27 -4.55 -7.53
CA GLU A 201 -13.05 -5.30 -6.30
C GLU A 201 -13.29 -4.42 -5.07
N LEU A 202 -12.82 -3.17 -5.10
CA LEU A 202 -13.05 -2.20 -4.02
C LEU A 202 -14.55 -1.96 -3.81
N ASP A 203 -15.29 -1.70 -4.90
CA ASP A 203 -16.73 -1.47 -4.85
C ASP A 203 -17.49 -2.70 -4.32
N ALA A 204 -17.09 -3.91 -4.73
CA ALA A 204 -17.68 -5.16 -4.23
C ALA A 204 -17.42 -5.36 -2.72
N VAL A 205 -16.23 -5.01 -2.23
CA VAL A 205 -15.90 -5.08 -0.80
C VAL A 205 -16.68 -4.04 0.00
N LEU A 206 -16.78 -2.81 -0.49
CA LEU A 206 -17.56 -1.74 0.16
C LEU A 206 -19.05 -2.11 0.23
N ALA A 207 -19.61 -2.67 -0.85
CA ALA A 207 -20.97 -3.16 -0.88
C ALA A 207 -21.21 -4.30 0.13
N ARG A 208 -20.23 -5.20 0.31
CA ARG A 208 -20.28 -6.27 1.31
C ARG A 208 -20.09 -5.76 2.74
N TYR A 209 -19.27 -4.74 2.93
CA TYR A 209 -19.01 -4.14 4.25
C TYR A 209 -20.28 -3.56 4.87
N ASN A 210 -21.12 -2.91 4.03
CA ASN A 210 -22.49 -2.46 4.35
C ASN A 210 -22.57 -1.77 5.72
N GLN A 211 -21.62 -0.87 5.99
CA GLN A 211 -21.51 0.01 7.15
C GLN A 211 -20.98 1.36 6.67
N VAL A 212 -21.28 2.42 7.40
CA VAL A 212 -20.72 3.73 7.09
C VAL A 212 -19.21 3.71 7.38
N LEU A 213 -18.41 4.02 6.36
CA LEU A 213 -16.96 4.20 6.48
C LEU A 213 -16.65 5.69 6.53
N ASP A 214 -15.79 6.08 7.47
CA ASP A 214 -15.39 7.48 7.71
C ASP A 214 -14.22 7.91 6.81
N VAL A 215 -14.25 7.45 5.56
CA VAL A 215 -13.26 7.74 4.50
C VAL A 215 -13.98 7.70 3.16
N PRO A 216 -13.84 8.73 2.30
CA PRO A 216 -14.35 8.70 0.93
C PRO A 216 -13.79 7.52 0.13
N ARG A 217 -14.59 7.01 -0.82
CA ARG A 217 -14.18 5.89 -1.68
C ARG A 217 -12.95 6.22 -2.53
N ASP A 218 -12.85 7.45 -3.01
CA ASP A 218 -11.73 7.89 -3.86
C ASP A 218 -10.44 8.04 -3.04
N ASP A 219 -10.50 8.68 -1.86
CA ASP A 219 -9.36 8.74 -0.93
C ASP A 219 -8.86 7.34 -0.53
N LEU A 220 -9.77 6.38 -0.33
CA LEU A 220 -9.40 5.00 -0.05
C LEU A 220 -8.70 4.34 -1.24
N ALA A 221 -9.17 4.58 -2.46
CA ALA A 221 -8.54 4.06 -3.68
C ALA A 221 -7.14 4.68 -3.87
N ASP A 222 -6.99 5.97 -3.63
CA ASP A 222 -5.72 6.69 -3.72
C ASP A 222 -4.71 6.15 -2.71
N LEU A 223 -5.10 6.00 -1.44
CA LEU A 223 -4.25 5.43 -0.40
C LEU A 223 -3.82 4.00 -0.70
N LEU A 224 -4.71 3.18 -1.26
CA LEU A 224 -4.38 1.81 -1.68
C LEU A 224 -3.39 1.81 -2.85
N HIS A 225 -3.60 2.69 -3.83
CA HIS A 225 -2.71 2.82 -4.97
C HIS A 225 -1.31 3.30 -4.55
N GLU A 226 -1.22 4.28 -3.65
CA GLU A 226 0.06 4.72 -3.07
C GLU A 226 0.78 3.59 -2.32
N ALA A 227 0.04 2.80 -1.53
CA ALA A 227 0.60 1.65 -0.83
C ALA A 227 1.13 0.57 -1.79
N GLU A 228 0.41 0.29 -2.89
CA GLU A 228 0.87 -0.60 -3.96
C GLU A 228 2.17 -0.10 -4.60
N LEU A 229 2.24 1.18 -4.94
CA LEU A 229 3.43 1.81 -5.53
C LEU A 229 4.63 1.75 -4.59
N LEU A 230 4.44 2.01 -3.30
CA LEU A 230 5.50 1.91 -2.28
C LEU A 230 5.97 0.46 -2.10
N SER A 231 5.06 -0.50 -2.07
CA SER A 231 5.38 -1.94 -2.02
C SER A 231 6.19 -2.36 -3.25
N TYR A 232 5.79 -1.91 -4.43
CA TYR A 232 6.51 -2.18 -5.68
C TYR A 232 7.93 -1.61 -5.67
N ARG A 233 8.10 -0.36 -5.24
CA ARG A 233 9.42 0.29 -5.10
C ARG A 233 10.33 -0.45 -4.11
N ASN A 234 9.80 -0.82 -2.95
CA ASN A 234 10.56 -1.55 -1.93
C ASN A 234 10.98 -2.95 -2.40
N ARG A 235 10.13 -3.64 -3.16
CA ARG A 235 10.48 -4.95 -3.76
C ARG A 235 11.59 -4.83 -4.81
N LEU A 236 11.51 -3.84 -5.71
CA LEU A 236 12.54 -3.65 -6.75
C LEU A 236 13.92 -3.29 -6.18
N GLY A 237 13.96 -2.55 -5.06
CA GLY A 237 15.21 -2.21 -4.38
C GLY A 237 15.83 -3.38 -3.60
N GLY A 238 15.03 -4.37 -3.19
CA GLY A 238 15.47 -5.48 -2.33
C GLY A 238 15.94 -6.72 -3.08
N LEU A 239 15.56 -6.90 -4.35
CA LEU A 239 15.92 -8.09 -5.13
C LEU A 239 17.38 -8.03 -5.61
N ARG A 240 18.11 -9.11 -5.35
CA ARG A 240 19.50 -9.30 -5.76
C ARG A 240 19.58 -10.15 -7.03
N CYS A 241 20.71 -10.07 -7.72
CA CYS A 241 20.97 -10.92 -8.89
C CYS A 241 20.85 -12.41 -8.56
N ALA A 242 21.26 -12.81 -7.35
CA ALA A 242 21.17 -14.19 -6.87
C ALA A 242 19.73 -14.73 -6.83
N ASP A 243 18.74 -13.86 -6.62
CA ASP A 243 17.34 -14.27 -6.42
C ASP A 243 16.66 -14.66 -7.74
N ILE A 244 17.17 -14.17 -8.88
CA ILE A 244 16.53 -14.36 -10.19
C ILE A 244 17.46 -14.93 -11.27
N MET A 245 18.75 -15.12 -10.97
CA MET A 245 19.71 -15.69 -11.93
C MET A 245 19.38 -17.14 -12.24
N SER A 246 19.60 -17.54 -13.49
CA SER A 246 19.47 -18.94 -13.90
C SER A 246 20.66 -19.75 -13.42
N THR A 247 20.38 -20.87 -12.75
CA THR A 247 21.36 -21.88 -12.30
C THR A 247 20.80 -23.29 -12.51
N PRO A 248 21.62 -24.31 -12.83
CA PRO A 248 23.06 -24.26 -13.13
C PRO A 248 23.36 -23.66 -14.51
N VAL A 249 24.54 -23.04 -14.66
CA VAL A 249 24.97 -22.42 -15.92
C VAL A 249 25.75 -23.41 -16.76
N ILE A 250 25.36 -23.55 -18.03
CA ILE A 250 26.12 -24.35 -19.00
C ILE A 250 27.27 -23.49 -19.52
N THR A 251 28.48 -24.00 -19.39
CA THR A 251 29.72 -23.30 -19.73
C THR A 251 30.53 -24.08 -20.75
N VAL A 252 31.48 -23.40 -21.38
CA VAL A 252 32.48 -24.00 -22.28
C VAL A 252 33.87 -23.48 -21.93
N GLU A 253 34.90 -24.18 -22.35
CA GLU A 253 36.28 -23.73 -22.19
C GLU A 253 36.79 -23.07 -23.48
N PHE A 254 37.93 -22.37 -23.39
CA PHE A 254 38.55 -21.72 -24.56
C PHE A 254 38.78 -22.71 -25.72
N GLY A 255 39.20 -23.94 -25.39
CA GLY A 255 39.52 -24.98 -26.36
C GLY A 255 38.33 -25.82 -26.84
N THR A 256 37.11 -25.57 -26.35
CA THR A 256 35.93 -26.32 -26.76
C THR A 256 35.69 -26.15 -28.27
N PRO A 257 35.53 -27.24 -29.04
CA PRO A 257 35.23 -27.18 -30.47
C PRO A 257 33.94 -26.41 -30.77
N LEU A 258 33.91 -25.68 -31.88
CA LEU A 258 32.72 -24.91 -32.28
C LEU A 258 31.48 -25.78 -32.49
N ALA A 259 31.65 -26.99 -33.05
CA ALA A 259 30.57 -27.95 -33.24
C ALA A 259 29.87 -28.32 -31.92
N GLU A 260 30.68 -28.57 -30.89
CA GLU A 260 30.20 -28.97 -29.57
C GLU A 260 29.47 -27.79 -28.88
N ALA A 261 30.08 -26.60 -28.90
CA ALA A 261 29.45 -25.41 -28.34
C ALA A 261 28.14 -25.03 -29.04
N TRP A 262 28.07 -25.17 -30.37
CA TRP A 262 26.83 -24.96 -31.13
C TRP A 262 25.76 -26.00 -30.78
N ALA A 263 26.16 -27.26 -30.60
CA ALA A 263 25.24 -28.32 -30.16
C ALA A 263 24.66 -28.00 -28.77
N LEU A 264 25.48 -27.52 -27.82
CA LEU A 264 25.01 -27.11 -26.50
C LEU A 264 23.98 -25.96 -26.57
N LEU A 265 24.23 -24.93 -27.40
CA LEU A 265 23.28 -23.83 -27.62
C LEU A 265 21.92 -24.32 -28.15
N GLN A 266 21.92 -25.34 -29.01
CA GLN A 266 20.71 -25.89 -29.62
C GLN A 266 19.98 -26.86 -28.70
N GLN A 267 20.71 -27.80 -28.09
CA GLN A 267 20.17 -28.82 -27.19
C GLN A 267 19.49 -28.18 -25.98
N HIS A 268 20.14 -27.19 -25.36
CA HIS A 268 19.60 -26.50 -24.19
C HIS A 268 18.75 -25.28 -24.53
N ARG A 269 18.53 -24.99 -25.81
CA ARG A 269 17.74 -23.85 -26.31
C ARG A 269 18.16 -22.49 -25.72
N ILE A 270 19.44 -22.35 -25.42
CA ILE A 270 20.04 -21.13 -24.88
C ILE A 270 20.70 -20.32 -26.00
N LYS A 271 20.87 -19.02 -25.75
CA LYS A 271 21.37 -18.05 -26.75
C LYS A 271 22.84 -17.67 -26.55
N ALA A 272 23.40 -17.99 -25.38
CA ALA A 272 24.76 -17.67 -25.01
C ALA A 272 25.36 -18.73 -24.07
N LEU A 273 26.67 -18.90 -24.16
CA LEU A 273 27.49 -19.75 -23.31
C LEU A 273 28.65 -18.91 -22.75
N PRO A 274 28.77 -18.78 -21.42
CA PRO A 274 29.97 -18.24 -20.79
C PRO A 274 31.16 -19.16 -21.05
N VAL A 275 32.28 -18.55 -21.42
CA VAL A 275 33.58 -19.22 -21.55
C VAL A 275 34.33 -19.04 -20.25
N VAL A 276 34.74 -20.15 -19.64
CA VAL A 276 35.39 -20.15 -18.32
C VAL A 276 36.82 -20.69 -18.39
N ASP A 277 37.64 -20.31 -17.41
CA ASP A 277 38.94 -20.92 -17.15
C ASP A 277 38.84 -22.17 -16.26
N ARG A 278 39.98 -22.80 -15.99
CA ARG A 278 40.07 -23.99 -15.12
C ARG A 278 39.61 -23.75 -13.67
N VAL A 279 39.50 -22.50 -13.25
CA VAL A 279 39.08 -22.09 -11.89
C VAL A 279 37.63 -21.55 -11.90
N GLN A 280 36.88 -21.77 -12.99
CA GLN A 280 35.50 -21.33 -13.20
C GLN A 280 35.31 -19.80 -13.22
N ARG A 281 36.34 -19.04 -13.62
CA ARG A 281 36.23 -17.59 -13.84
C ARG A 281 35.84 -17.31 -15.28
N VAL A 282 34.99 -16.31 -15.49
CA VAL A 282 34.54 -15.90 -16.82
C VAL A 282 35.68 -15.22 -17.57
N VAL A 283 36.11 -15.81 -18.69
CA VAL A 283 37.15 -15.27 -19.58
C VAL A 283 36.58 -14.80 -20.93
N GLY A 284 35.34 -15.16 -21.23
CA GLY A 284 34.66 -14.80 -22.47
C GLY A 284 33.18 -15.17 -22.46
N ILE A 285 32.46 -14.75 -23.49
CA ILE A 285 31.10 -15.21 -23.77
C ILE A 285 30.98 -15.47 -25.27
N VAL A 286 30.30 -16.54 -25.64
CA VAL A 286 29.94 -16.83 -27.03
C VAL A 286 28.43 -16.91 -27.15
N THR A 287 27.89 -16.20 -28.14
CA THR A 287 26.47 -16.10 -28.42
C THR A 287 26.17 -16.66 -29.80
N ARG A 288 24.90 -16.98 -30.09
CA ARG A 288 24.49 -17.38 -31.45
C ARG A 288 24.92 -16.34 -32.50
N ALA A 289 24.90 -15.05 -32.17
CA ALA A 289 25.34 -13.98 -33.06
C ALA A 289 26.83 -14.06 -33.40
N ASP A 290 27.68 -14.53 -32.48
CA ASP A 290 29.12 -14.72 -32.74
C ASP A 290 29.38 -15.81 -33.78
N PHE A 291 28.63 -16.92 -33.71
CA PHE A 291 28.68 -17.97 -34.72
C PHE A 291 28.20 -17.46 -36.09
N MET A 292 27.14 -16.65 -36.13
CA MET A 292 26.66 -16.06 -37.38
C MET A 292 27.71 -15.12 -37.99
N ARG A 293 28.30 -14.23 -37.19
CA ARG A 293 29.38 -13.33 -37.63
C ARG A 293 30.61 -14.07 -38.13
N ALA A 294 31.01 -15.15 -37.44
CA ALA A 294 32.12 -15.99 -37.88
C ALA A 294 31.81 -16.76 -39.16
N ALA A 295 30.56 -17.17 -39.39
CA ALA A 295 30.13 -17.83 -40.62
C ALA A 295 30.01 -16.86 -41.81
N GLU A 296 29.66 -15.59 -41.58
CA GLU A 296 29.59 -14.54 -42.60
C GLU A 296 30.96 -14.15 -43.16
N ALA A 297 32.04 -14.40 -42.42
CA ALA A 297 33.41 -14.22 -42.90
C ALA A 297 33.80 -15.21 -44.02
N ASP A 298 33.00 -16.24 -44.28
CA ASP A 298 33.19 -17.21 -45.37
C ASP A 298 32.36 -16.82 -46.61
N GLN A 299 33.00 -16.71 -47.78
CA GLN A 299 32.41 -16.13 -49.01
C GLN A 299 31.51 -17.08 -49.83
N ARG A 300 31.10 -18.24 -49.28
CA ARG A 300 30.30 -19.26 -50.01
C ARG A 300 28.81 -18.89 -50.09
N GLU A 301 28.03 -19.39 -51.05
CA GLU A 301 26.59 -19.04 -51.15
C GLU A 301 25.71 -19.76 -50.09
N GLY A 302 24.83 -19.01 -49.40
CA GLY A 302 23.81 -19.54 -48.48
C GLY A 302 24.20 -19.60 -46.99
N LEU A 303 23.36 -19.01 -46.12
CA LEU A 303 23.60 -18.86 -44.67
C LEU A 303 23.76 -20.21 -43.93
N SER A 304 22.86 -21.17 -44.21
CA SER A 304 22.88 -22.49 -43.58
C SER A 304 24.11 -23.30 -43.96
N GLY A 305 24.57 -23.17 -45.22
CA GLY A 305 25.77 -23.84 -45.74
C GLY A 305 27.05 -23.31 -45.11
N ARG A 306 27.16 -21.99 -44.92
CA ARG A 306 28.30 -21.33 -44.25
C ARG A 306 28.45 -21.79 -42.81
N LEU A 307 27.35 -21.80 -42.06
CA LEU A 307 27.37 -22.26 -40.67
C LEU A 307 27.79 -23.74 -40.59
N GLN A 308 27.27 -24.59 -41.48
CA GLN A 308 27.65 -26.00 -41.51
C GLN A 308 29.14 -26.19 -41.88
N ALA A 309 29.70 -25.36 -42.75
CA ALA A 309 31.12 -25.36 -43.08
C ALA A 309 32.00 -24.90 -41.91
N LEU A 310 31.56 -23.89 -41.14
CA LEU A 310 32.24 -23.43 -39.93
C LEU A 310 32.32 -24.53 -38.88
N LEU A 311 31.25 -25.31 -38.70
CA LEU A 311 31.17 -26.36 -37.67
C LEU A 311 31.91 -27.67 -38.05
N ARG A 312 32.25 -27.92 -39.32
CA ARG A 312 32.96 -29.15 -39.73
C ARG A 312 34.46 -29.06 -39.42
N PRO A 313 35.09 -30.03 -38.74
CA PRO A 313 36.53 -30.00 -38.47
C PRO A 313 37.36 -29.90 -39.76
N SER A 314 38.42 -29.09 -39.76
CA SER A 314 39.34 -29.02 -40.90
C SER A 314 40.24 -30.27 -40.98
N PRO A 315 40.41 -30.88 -42.16
CA PRO A 315 41.23 -32.10 -42.31
C PRO A 315 42.75 -31.83 -42.38
N SER A 316 43.19 -30.57 -42.41
CA SER A 316 44.60 -30.16 -42.52
C SER A 316 45.21 -29.75 -41.17
N THR A 317 46.54 -29.80 -41.06
CA THR A 317 47.31 -29.36 -39.87
C THR A 317 47.25 -27.85 -39.63
N HIS A 318 46.81 -27.08 -40.63
CA HIS A 318 46.57 -25.64 -40.54
C HIS A 318 45.15 -25.34 -41.00
N SER A 319 44.44 -24.53 -40.22
CA SER A 319 43.09 -24.04 -40.53
C SER A 319 43.11 -22.52 -40.56
N THR A 320 42.52 -21.95 -41.61
CA THR A 320 42.32 -20.51 -41.76
C THR A 320 41.01 -20.03 -41.12
N LYS A 321 40.15 -20.98 -40.72
CA LYS A 321 38.88 -20.69 -40.07
C LYS A 321 38.97 -20.95 -38.56
N PRO A 322 38.07 -20.37 -37.76
CA PRO A 322 37.99 -20.68 -36.35
C PRO A 322 37.60 -22.16 -36.12
N GLU A 323 38.31 -22.84 -35.21
CA GLU A 323 38.06 -24.23 -34.81
C GLU A 323 37.52 -24.34 -33.38
N VAL A 324 37.84 -23.37 -32.53
CA VAL A 324 37.48 -23.37 -31.10
C VAL A 324 36.74 -22.10 -30.68
N VAL A 325 35.95 -22.21 -29.62
CA VAL A 325 35.15 -21.11 -29.06
C VAL A 325 36.01 -19.88 -28.76
N GLY A 326 37.21 -20.06 -28.23
CA GLY A 326 38.13 -18.98 -27.86
C GLY A 326 38.52 -18.02 -29.00
N GLN A 327 38.34 -18.44 -30.25
CA GLN A 327 38.66 -17.64 -31.44
C GLN A 327 37.51 -16.75 -31.90
N ILE A 328 36.26 -17.08 -31.53
CA ILE A 328 35.06 -16.28 -31.89
C ILE A 328 34.41 -15.60 -30.69
N MET A 329 34.83 -15.95 -29.46
CA MET A 329 34.24 -15.40 -28.24
C MET A 329 34.49 -13.89 -28.10
N THR A 330 33.55 -13.20 -27.47
CA THR A 330 33.76 -11.83 -27.00
C THR A 330 34.55 -11.87 -25.68
N ARG A 331 35.72 -11.21 -25.66
CA ARG A 331 36.63 -11.19 -24.50
C ARG A 331 36.27 -10.15 -23.44
N GLN A 332 35.69 -9.02 -23.85
CA GLN A 332 35.25 -7.97 -22.94
C GLN A 332 33.84 -8.26 -22.43
N VAL A 333 33.74 -9.18 -21.48
CA VAL A 333 32.47 -9.58 -20.88
C VAL A 333 32.18 -8.71 -19.66
N ARG A 334 31.03 -8.04 -19.66
CA ARG A 334 30.53 -7.42 -18.43
C ARG A 334 29.94 -8.52 -17.54
N VAL A 335 30.31 -8.48 -16.26
CA VAL A 335 29.78 -9.39 -15.24
C VAL A 335 29.20 -8.57 -14.09
N ALA A 336 28.26 -9.14 -13.35
CA ALA A 336 27.72 -8.55 -12.13
C ALA A 336 27.87 -9.49 -10.94
N SER A 337 27.94 -8.92 -9.74
CA SER A 337 27.97 -9.71 -8.49
C SER A 337 26.60 -10.29 -8.19
N ALA A 338 26.56 -11.50 -7.62
CA ALA A 338 25.35 -12.15 -7.12
C ALA A 338 24.58 -11.27 -6.11
N ASP A 339 25.28 -10.47 -5.31
CA ASP A 339 24.68 -9.59 -4.30
C ASP A 339 24.20 -8.24 -4.86
N ARG A 340 24.46 -7.95 -6.13
CA ARG A 340 24.14 -6.65 -6.70
C ARG A 340 22.61 -6.48 -6.83
N PRO A 341 22.04 -5.32 -6.46
CA PRO A 341 20.63 -5.05 -6.67
C PRO A 341 20.26 -5.06 -8.16
N ILE A 342 19.13 -5.68 -8.49
CA ILE A 342 18.66 -5.79 -9.87
C ILE A 342 18.34 -4.41 -10.46
N ALA A 343 17.83 -3.48 -9.65
CA ALA A 343 17.49 -2.13 -10.07
C ALA A 343 18.66 -1.40 -10.77
N GLU A 344 19.91 -1.69 -10.37
CA GLU A 344 21.10 -1.13 -11.00
C GLU A 344 21.42 -1.74 -12.37
N LEU A 345 20.91 -2.94 -12.66
CA LEU A 345 21.13 -3.65 -13.92
C LEU A 345 20.09 -3.30 -15.00
N VAL A 346 18.92 -2.78 -14.62
CA VAL A 346 17.84 -2.41 -15.56
C VAL A 346 18.34 -1.49 -16.69
N PRO A 347 19.11 -0.42 -16.43
CA PRO A 347 19.61 0.44 -17.51
C PRO A 347 20.55 -0.30 -18.48
N LEU A 348 21.29 -1.32 -17.99
CA LEU A 348 22.22 -2.09 -18.82
C LEU A 348 21.46 -2.92 -19.86
N PHE A 349 20.38 -3.60 -19.46
CA PHE A 349 19.56 -4.38 -20.40
C PHE A 349 18.73 -3.50 -21.34
N SER A 350 18.36 -2.28 -20.92
CA SER A 350 17.55 -1.37 -21.74
C SER A 350 18.35 -0.54 -22.76
N ALA A 351 19.56 -0.09 -22.41
CA ALA A 351 20.29 0.90 -23.20
C ALA A 351 21.47 0.34 -24.00
N THR A 352 22.05 -0.80 -23.58
CA THR A 352 23.36 -1.25 -24.10
C THR A 352 23.33 -2.52 -24.97
N GLY A 353 22.15 -3.02 -25.36
CA GLY A 353 22.03 -4.20 -26.24
C GLY A 353 22.58 -5.50 -25.61
N HIS A 354 22.88 -5.49 -24.31
CA HIS A 354 23.33 -6.67 -23.60
C HIS A 354 22.12 -7.52 -23.23
N HIS A 355 22.00 -8.71 -23.81
CA HIS A 355 20.88 -9.63 -23.55
C HIS A 355 21.22 -10.71 -22.51
N HIS A 356 22.50 -10.88 -22.20
CA HIS A 356 23.03 -11.91 -21.30
C HIS A 356 24.15 -11.33 -20.44
N LEU A 357 24.08 -11.55 -19.13
CA LEU A 357 25.04 -11.05 -18.15
C LEU A 357 25.46 -12.19 -17.21
N PRO A 358 26.70 -12.67 -17.28
CA PRO A 358 27.20 -13.65 -16.33
C PRO A 358 27.28 -13.05 -14.91
N ILE A 359 26.82 -13.81 -13.93
CA ILE A 359 26.79 -13.43 -12.52
C ILE A 359 27.91 -14.17 -11.80
N VAL A 360 28.74 -13.41 -11.10
CA VAL A 360 29.90 -13.92 -10.37
C VAL A 360 29.68 -13.84 -8.86
N GLY A 361 30.14 -14.86 -8.14
CA GLY A 361 30.13 -14.92 -6.68
C GLY A 361 31.48 -14.53 -6.11
N GLU A 362 31.84 -15.15 -4.97
CA GLU A 362 33.16 -14.95 -4.37
C GLU A 362 34.30 -15.34 -5.33
N GLN A 363 35.42 -14.63 -5.24
CA GLN A 363 36.64 -14.88 -6.02
C GLN A 363 36.44 -14.83 -7.55
N ALA A 364 35.41 -14.09 -8.01
CA ALA A 364 35.04 -13.91 -9.42
C ALA A 364 34.68 -15.23 -10.15
N ARG A 365 34.21 -16.24 -9.42
CA ARG A 365 33.70 -17.49 -10.00
C ARG A 365 32.29 -17.29 -10.56
N LEU A 366 32.01 -17.89 -11.70
CA LEU A 366 30.68 -17.89 -12.29
C LEU A 366 29.71 -18.68 -11.40
N VAL A 367 28.62 -18.05 -10.97
CA VAL A 367 27.57 -18.68 -10.15
C VAL A 367 26.21 -18.69 -10.83
N GLY A 368 25.99 -17.83 -11.83
CA GLY A 368 24.70 -17.73 -12.53
C GLY A 368 24.81 -16.98 -13.84
N ILE A 369 23.71 -16.95 -14.60
CA ILE A 369 23.56 -16.07 -15.75
C ILE A 369 22.21 -15.37 -15.65
N LEU A 370 22.21 -14.07 -15.97
CA LEU A 370 21.01 -13.26 -15.99
C LEU A 370 20.69 -12.84 -17.43
N THR A 371 19.44 -13.03 -17.85
CA THR A 371 18.97 -12.61 -19.16
C THR A 371 17.90 -11.54 -19.06
N GLN A 372 17.67 -10.83 -20.17
CA GLN A 372 16.58 -9.86 -20.25
C GLN A 372 15.21 -10.51 -19.99
N SER A 373 15.02 -11.78 -20.38
CA SER A 373 13.78 -12.52 -20.11
C SER A 373 13.60 -12.81 -18.62
N ASP A 374 14.67 -13.11 -17.89
CA ASP A 374 14.63 -13.31 -16.43
C ASP A 374 14.26 -12.01 -15.72
N LEU A 375 14.83 -10.89 -16.17
CA LEU A 375 14.48 -9.56 -15.66
C LEU A 375 13.00 -9.24 -15.90
N VAL A 376 12.49 -9.45 -17.12
CA VAL A 376 11.08 -9.21 -17.45
C VAL A 376 10.17 -10.13 -16.64
N LYS A 377 10.53 -11.41 -16.47
CA LYS A 377 9.78 -12.37 -15.66
C LYS A 377 9.71 -11.94 -14.19
N ALA A 378 10.83 -11.51 -13.61
CA ALA A 378 10.89 -10.98 -12.26
C ALA A 378 10.04 -9.71 -12.08
N LEU A 379 9.99 -8.85 -13.10
CA LEU A 379 9.16 -7.65 -13.12
C LEU A 379 7.66 -7.97 -13.33
N SER A 380 7.33 -9.00 -14.09
CA SER A 380 5.95 -9.33 -14.47
C SER A 380 5.22 -10.23 -13.48
N HIS A 381 5.95 -11.08 -12.76
CA HIS A 381 5.34 -12.10 -11.89
C HIS A 381 5.72 -11.93 -10.41
N GLY A 382 6.61 -10.99 -10.08
CA GLY A 382 7.38 -11.11 -8.84
C GLY A 382 8.31 -12.33 -8.92
N PRO A 383 9.19 -12.54 -7.94
CA PRO A 383 10.07 -13.71 -7.92
C PRO A 383 9.32 -15.04 -8.00
#